data_AF-A0AAV7W7M8-F1
#
_entry.id   AF-A0AAV7W7M8-F1
#
_cell.length_a   1.000
_cell.length_b   1.000
_cell.length_c   1.000
_cell.angle_alpha   90.00
_cell.angle_beta   90.00
_cell.angle_gamma   90.00
#
_symmetry.space_group_name_H-M   'P 1'
#
loop_
_entity.id
_entity.type
_entity.pdbx_description
1 polymer ?
#
loop_
_entity_poly.entity_id
_entity_poly.type
_entity_poly.pdbx_seq_one_letter_code
_entity_poly.pdbx_strand_id
1 'polypeptide(L)' 'AQNIRKYWSRYYQGSQGVIFVLDSASSEDELETSRNELHSALQHPQLCTLPFLILGNHQDKPAARSIQE' A
#
# COMPACT_ATOMS: atom_id res chain seq x y z
N ALA A 1 -8.46 -4.38 -10.95
CA ALA A 1 -7.98 -3.60 -9.79
C ALA A 1 -7.78 -2.09 -10.10
N GLN A 2 -7.15 -1.71 -11.22
CA GLN A 2 -6.83 -0.30 -11.52
C GLN A 2 -8.03 0.66 -11.48
N ASN A 3 -9.23 0.21 -11.90
CA ASN A 3 -10.44 1.03 -11.92
C ASN A 3 -10.98 1.45 -10.54
N ILE A 4 -10.56 0.80 -9.45
CA ILE A 4 -11.07 1.09 -8.10
C ILE A 4 -10.18 2.12 -7.38
N ARG A 5 -8.89 2.18 -7.72
CA ARG A 5 -7.90 3.05 -7.05
C ARG A 5 -8.26 4.53 -7.10
N LYS A 6 -8.85 4.98 -8.21
CA LYS A 6 -9.36 6.36 -8.38
C LYS A 6 -10.42 6.78 -7.35
N TYR A 7 -11.04 5.82 -6.66
CA TYR A 7 -12.04 6.09 -5.64
C TYR A 7 -11.49 6.09 -4.21
N TRP A 8 -10.23 5.72 -4.00
CA TRP A 8 -9.62 5.66 -2.66
C TRP A 8 -9.73 6.98 -1.91
N SER A 9 -9.54 8.10 -2.60
CA SER A 9 -9.66 9.45 -2.03
C SER A 9 -11.02 9.74 -1.38
N ARG A 10 -12.08 9.03 -1.78
CA ARG A 10 -13.41 9.16 -1.17
C ARG A 10 -13.50 8.60 0.25
N TYR A 11 -12.55 7.73 0.63
CA TYR A 11 -12.53 7.05 1.92
C TYR A 11 -11.50 7.65 2.91
N TYR A 12 -10.71 8.62 2.47
CA TYR A 12 -9.66 9.21 3.31
C TYR A 12 -10.24 10.09 4.43
N GLN A 13 -11.36 10.77 4.16
CA GLN A 13 -12.00 11.62 5.14
C GLN A 13 -12.52 10.81 6.33
N GLY A 14 -12.12 11.21 7.55
CA GLY A 14 -12.51 10.55 8.79
C GLY A 14 -11.68 9.29 9.12
N SER A 15 -10.70 8.94 8.28
CA SER A 15 -9.73 7.89 8.61
C SER A 15 -8.79 8.32 9.73
N GLN A 16 -8.39 7.37 10.57
CA GLN A 16 -7.42 7.59 11.67
C GLN A 16 -6.06 6.94 11.39
N GLY A 17 -5.93 6.23 10.28
CA GLY A 17 -4.75 5.49 9.87
C GLY A 17 -5.02 4.74 8.58
N VAL A 18 -3.96 4.28 7.93
CA VAL A 18 -4.04 3.52 6.68
C VAL A 18 -3.32 2.20 6.86
N ILE A 19 -3.96 1.09 6.45
CA ILE A 19 -3.31 -0.21 6.33
C ILE A 19 -3.07 -0.46 4.85
N PHE A 20 -1.80 -0.56 4.44
CA PHE A 20 -1.39 -0.79 3.08
C PHE A 20 -0.87 -2.23 2.94
N VAL A 21 -1.62 -3.08 2.25
CA VAL A 21 -1.29 -4.51 2.08
C VAL A 21 -0.61 -4.73 0.74
N LEU A 22 0.56 -5.36 0.79
CA LEU A 22 1.37 -5.77 -0.37
C LEU A 22 1.37 -7.29 -0.49
N ASP A 23 1.50 -7.83 -1.69
CA ASP A 23 1.86 -9.25 -1.89
C ASP A 23 3.39 -9.36 -1.87
N SER A 24 3.93 -10.07 -0.89
CA SER A 24 5.37 -10.26 -0.72
C SER A 24 6.01 -11.03 -1.88
N ALA A 25 5.22 -11.79 -2.64
CA ALA A 25 5.69 -12.54 -3.81
C ALA A 25 5.41 -11.83 -5.15
N SER A 26 4.97 -10.55 -5.13
CA SER A 26 4.74 -9.76 -6.35
C SER A 26 6.02 -9.57 -7.16
N SER A 27 5.87 -9.40 -8.48
CA SER A 27 7.00 -9.05 -9.35
C SER A 27 7.57 -7.66 -8.99
N GLU A 28 8.76 -7.34 -9.52
CA GLU A 28 9.38 -6.03 -9.30
C GLU A 28 8.52 -4.88 -9.87
N ASP A 29 7.91 -5.08 -11.04
CA ASP A 29 7.04 -4.08 -11.68
C ASP A 29 5.76 -3.82 -10.87
N GLU A 30 5.19 -4.86 -10.25
CA GLU A 30 4.03 -4.74 -9.37
C GLU A 30 4.38 -4.03 -8.06
N LEU A 31 5.56 -4.28 -7.51
CA LEU A 31 6.09 -3.55 -6.37
C LEU A 31 6.30 -2.08 -6.70
N GLU A 32 6.92 -1.77 -7.84
CA GLU A 32 7.16 -0.41 -8.27
C GLU A 32 5.83 0.36 -8.45
N THR A 33 4.83 -0.30 -9.03
CA THR A 33 3.48 0.25 -9.11
C THR A 33 2.91 0.52 -7.72
N SER A 34 3.02 -0.45 -6.80
CA SER A 34 2.50 -0.32 -5.43
C SER A 34 3.22 0.76 -4.62
N ARG A 35 4.54 0.93 -4.84
CA ARG A 35 5.36 2.00 -4.28
C ARG A 35 4.83 3.36 -4.69
N ASN A 36 4.55 3.55 -5.98
CA ASN A 36 4.04 4.84 -6.50
C ASN A 36 2.65 5.18 -5.93
N GLU A 37 1.78 4.17 -5.76
CA GLU A 37 0.46 4.34 -5.13
C GLU A 37 0.58 4.70 -3.64
N LEU A 38 1.47 4.02 -2.91
CA LEU A 38 1.74 4.32 -1.49
C LEU A 38 2.26 5.75 -1.32
N HIS A 39 3.22 6.18 -2.15
CA HIS A 39 3.74 7.55 -2.10
C HIS A 39 2.66 8.59 -2.42
N SER A 40 1.81 8.31 -3.40
CA SER A 40 0.67 9.18 -3.74
C SER A 40 -0.32 9.29 -2.57
N ALA A 41 -0.57 8.19 -1.84
CA ALA A 41 -1.41 8.21 -0.65
C ALA A 41 -0.76 8.98 0.52
N LEU A 42 0.54 8.79 0.76
CA LEU A 42 1.31 9.48 1.82
C LEU A 42 1.35 11.00 1.61
N GLN A 43 1.38 11.46 0.36
CA GLN A 43 1.38 12.89 0.02
C GLN A 43 0.00 13.53 0.09
N HIS A 44 -1.07 12.74 0.20
CA HIS A 44 -2.42 13.28 0.20
C HIS A 44 -2.69 14.07 1.49
N PRO A 45 -3.22 15.31 1.43
CA PRO A 45 -3.40 16.17 2.61
C PRO A 45 -4.23 15.57 3.75
N GLN A 46 -5.14 14.66 3.42
CA GLN A 46 -5.98 13.95 4.41
C GLN A 46 -5.29 12.78 5.11
N LEU A 47 -4.19 12.27 4.55
CA LEU A 47 -3.50 11.08 5.06
C LEU A 47 -2.08 11.39 5.55
N CYS A 48 -1.45 12.48 5.10
CA CYS A 48 -0.05 12.77 5.39
C CYS A 48 0.30 12.93 6.88
N THR A 49 -0.70 13.14 7.74
CA THR A 49 -0.55 13.22 9.20
C THR A 49 -0.95 11.95 9.94
N LEU A 50 -1.50 10.96 9.23
CA LEU A 50 -2.00 9.71 9.81
C LEU A 50 -0.91 8.63 9.83
N PRO A 51 -0.96 7.70 10.78
CA PRO A 51 -0.07 6.54 10.79
C PRO A 51 -0.39 5.58 9.63
N PHE A 52 0.66 5.02 9.05
CA PHE A 52 0.57 3.96 8.03
C PHE A 52 1.14 2.66 8.58
N LEU A 53 0.39 1.57 8.41
CA LEU A 53 0.84 0.21 8.65
C LEU A 53 0.98 -0.51 7.31
N ILE A 54 2.18 -0.97 6.97
CA ILE A 54 2.43 -1.72 5.74
C ILE A 54 2.49 -3.22 6.08
N LEU A 55 1.68 -4.03 5.42
CA LEU A 55 1.63 -5.48 5.63
C LEU A 55 2.10 -6.21 4.37
N GLY A 56 3.22 -6.94 4.46
CA GLY A 56 3.66 -7.88 3.43
C GLY A 56 2.95 -9.21 3.57
N ASN A 57 1.90 -9.42 2.78
CA ASN A 57 1.05 -10.61 2.77
C ASN A 57 1.63 -11.73 1.89
N HIS A 58 1.10 -12.96 2.01
CA HIS A 58 1.55 -14.14 1.26
C HIS A 58 2.99 -14.59 1.51
N GLN A 59 3.42 -14.50 2.78
CA GLN A 59 4.75 -14.96 3.23
C GLN A 59 4.94 -16.48 3.12
N ASP A 60 3.86 -17.23 2.91
CA ASP A 60 3.87 -18.67 2.65
C ASP A 60 4.44 -19.04 1.27
N LYS A 61 4.45 -18.10 0.31
CA LYS A 61 4.92 -18.36 -1.04
C LYS A 61 6.45 -18.46 -1.11
N PRO A 62 7.02 -19.38 -1.92
CA PRO A 62 8.47 -19.51 -2.05
C PRO A 62 9.19 -18.26 -2.56
N ALA A 63 8.49 -17.43 -3.34
CA ALA A 63 9.01 -16.17 -3.87
C ALA A 63 8.76 -14.96 -2.94
N ALA A 64 8.24 -15.19 -1.73
CA ALA A 64 8.00 -14.12 -0.78
C ALA A 64 9.32 -13.43 -0.41
N ARG A 65 9.35 -12.10 -0.56
CA ARG A 65 10.47 -11.29 -0.10
C ARG A 65 10.53 -11.33 1.43
N SER A 66 11.73 -11.58 1.96
CA SER A 66 11.99 -11.47 3.39
C SER A 66 11.73 -10.03 3.85
N ILE A 67 11.07 -9.88 4.99
CA ILE A 67 10.96 -8.58 5.67
C ILE A 67 12.39 -8.19 6.08
N GLN A 68 12.96 -7.20 5.40
CA GLN A 68 14.14 -6.50 5.88
C GLN A 68 13.62 -5.29 6.67
N GLU A 69 13.94 -5.25 7.97
CA GLU A 69 13.60 -4.16 8.89
C GLU A 69 14.26 -2.83 8.47
#